data_AF-A0A4R9WJ44-F1
#
_entry.id   AF-A0A4R9WJ44-F1
#
_cell.length_a   1.000
_cell.length_b   1.000
_cell.length_c   1.000
_cell.angle_alpha   90.00
_cell.angle_beta   90.00
_cell.angle_gamma   90.00
#
_symmetry.space_group_name_H-M   'P 1'
#
loop_
_entity.id
_entity.type
_entity.pdbx_description
1 polymer ?
#
loop_
_entity_poly.entity_id
_entity_poly.type
_entity_poly.pdbx_seq_one_letter_code
_entity_poly.pdbx_strand_id
1 'polypeptide(L)'
;STRTEPIELAQVPGTSVWWPPSSSSAGAQHPGVLVAAFQAPLSFVNADRFKRGLADLIDARSEDVKLVVLEASNIVEIDYTAAQALIETIRH
;
A
#
# COMPACT_ATOMS: atom_id res chain seq x y z
N SER A 1 0.55 3.98 17.79
CA SER A 1 0.60 2.53 17.52
C SER A 1 1.07 2.30 16.11
N THR A 2 1.97 1.35 15.86
CA THR A 2 2.37 0.93 14.52
C THR A 2 1.16 0.37 13.79
N ARG A 3 0.83 0.92 12.62
CA ARG A 3 -0.25 0.40 11.77
C ARG A 3 0.32 -0.74 10.94
N THR A 4 -0.14 -1.96 11.20
CA THR A 4 0.26 -3.17 10.46
C THR A 4 -0.72 -3.49 9.33
N GLU A 5 -1.29 -2.45 8.73
CA GLU A 5 -2.19 -2.54 7.58
C GLU A 5 -1.69 -1.60 6.48
N PRO A 6 -1.75 -2.02 5.21
CA PRO A 6 -1.54 -1.13 4.08
C PRO A 6 -2.49 0.07 4.12
N ILE A 7 -2.01 1.20 3.62
CA ILE A 7 -2.68 2.48 3.69
C ILE A 7 -2.71 3.07 2.30
N GLU A 8 -3.89 3.34 1.77
CA GLU A 8 -4.00 4.10 0.53
C GLU A 8 -3.43 5.52 0.71
N LEU A 9 -2.63 5.96 -0.26
CA LEU A 9 -2.16 7.32 -0.37
C LEU A 9 -2.77 8.00 -1.59
N ALA A 10 -3.12 9.27 -1.44
CA ALA A 10 -3.50 10.13 -2.54
C ALA A 10 -2.45 11.23 -2.73
N GLN A 11 -2.29 11.70 -3.96
CA GLN A 11 -1.35 12.78 -4.24
C GLN A 11 -1.92 14.09 -3.68
N VAL A 12 -1.12 14.84 -2.93
CA VAL A 12 -1.51 16.19 -2.51
C VAL A 12 -1.49 17.11 -3.74
N PRO A 13 -2.62 17.76 -4.10
CA PRO A 13 -2.75 18.50 -5.35
C PRO A 13 -1.63 19.53 -5.58
N GLY A 14 -1.04 19.52 -6.78
CA GLY A 14 0.03 20.44 -7.16
C GLY A 14 1.42 20.12 -6.57
N THR A 15 1.58 18.96 -5.93
CA THR A 15 2.86 18.54 -5.32
C THR A 15 3.28 17.14 -5.74
N SER A 16 4.51 16.73 -5.41
CA SER A 16 4.95 15.33 -5.51
C SER A 16 4.72 14.53 -4.22
N VAL A 17 3.96 15.07 -3.25
CA VAL A 17 3.73 14.45 -1.95
C VAL A 17 2.54 13.50 -2.04
N TRP A 18 2.68 12.32 -1.44
CA TRP A 18 1.62 11.32 -1.28
C TRP A 18 1.28 11.17 0.19
N TRP A 19 0.00 11.27 0.53
CA TRP A 19 -0.46 11.29 1.92
C TRP A 19 -1.80 10.55 2.08
N PRO A 20 -2.11 9.96 3.24
CA PRO A 20 -3.42 9.37 3.48
C PRO A 20 -4.55 10.39 3.24
N PRO A 21 -5.63 10.01 2.55
CA PRO A 21 -6.79 10.88 2.37
C PRO A 21 -7.35 11.33 3.72
N SER A 22 -7.81 12.57 3.78
CA SER A 22 -8.50 13.13 4.95
C SER A 22 -9.91 13.55 4.57
N SER A 23 -10.78 13.74 5.56
CA SER A 23 -12.14 14.26 5.34
C SER A 23 -12.17 15.65 4.69
N SER A 24 -11.07 16.41 4.78
CA SER A 24 -10.91 17.74 4.19
C SER A 24 -10.30 17.72 2.79
N SER A 25 -9.67 16.61 2.37
CA SER A 25 -9.10 16.47 1.03
C SER A 25 -8.96 15.00 0.66
N ALA A 26 -9.68 14.58 -0.38
CA ALA A 26 -9.54 13.24 -0.97
C ALA A 26 -8.18 13.04 -1.66
N GLY A 27 -7.45 14.13 -1.95
CA GLY A 27 -6.26 14.13 -2.80
C GLY A 27 -6.59 13.94 -4.28
N ALA A 28 -5.59 14.08 -5.15
CA ALA A 28 -5.73 13.77 -6.57
C ALA A 28 -5.63 12.26 -6.76
N GLN A 29 -6.65 11.68 -7.39
CA GLN A 29 -6.65 10.28 -7.83
C GLN A 29 -6.14 10.18 -9.27
N HIS A 30 -5.40 9.11 -9.53
CA HIS A 30 -4.83 8.79 -10.84
C HIS A 30 -5.52 7.52 -11.35
N PRO A 31 -6.30 7.60 -12.44
CA PRO A 31 -7.02 6.44 -12.95
C PRO A 31 -6.12 5.24 -13.18
N GLY A 32 -6.56 4.07 -12.71
CA GLY A 32 -5.81 2.81 -12.75
C GLY A 32 -4.52 2.75 -11.91
N VAL A 33 -4.21 3.76 -11.07
CA VAL A 33 -3.03 3.76 -10.20
C VAL A 33 -3.44 3.70 -8.73
N LEU A 34 -2.96 2.68 -8.03
CA LEU A 34 -3.07 2.55 -6.57
C LEU A 34 -1.70 2.83 -5.95
N VAL A 35 -1.62 3.81 -5.03
CA VAL A 35 -0.44 4.03 -4.20
C VAL A 35 -0.77 3.60 -2.77
N ALA A 36 0.01 2.68 -2.22
CA ALA A 36 -0.17 2.16 -0.87
C ALA A 36 1.12 2.29 -0.06
N ALA A 37 1.02 2.62 1.22
CA ALA A 37 2.12 2.62 2.17
C ALA A 37 1.96 1.54 3.22
N PHE A 38 3.08 1.01 3.72
CA PHE A 38 3.11 0.14 4.88
C PHE A 38 4.12 0.68 5.90
N GLN A 39 3.63 1.05 7.09
CA GLN A 39 4.42 1.78 8.09
C GLN A 39 4.89 0.86 9.23
N ALA A 40 5.53 -0.26 8.87
CA ALA A 40 6.08 -1.22 9.80
C ALA A 40 7.14 -2.12 9.12
N PRO A 41 8.05 -2.75 9.89
CA PRO A 41 8.83 -3.89 9.40
C PRO A 41 7.89 -4.98 8.88
N LEU A 42 8.27 -5.63 7.77
CA LEU A 42 7.52 -6.75 7.23
C LEU A 42 8.15 -8.06 7.75
N SER A 43 7.38 -8.82 8.52
CA SER A 43 7.83 -10.08 9.11
C SER A 43 6.78 -11.16 8.96
N PHE A 44 7.12 -12.40 9.27
CA PHE A 44 6.18 -13.52 9.27
C PHE A 44 4.90 -13.23 10.09
N VAL A 45 4.98 -12.37 11.11
CA VAL A 45 3.85 -12.01 11.99
C VAL A 45 2.78 -11.22 11.23
N ASN A 46 3.16 -10.40 10.25
CA ASN A 46 2.25 -9.48 9.57
C ASN A 46 2.20 -9.66 8.04
N ALA A 47 3.02 -10.56 7.46
CA ALA A 47 3.10 -10.80 6.02
C ALA A 47 1.74 -11.13 5.37
N ASP A 48 0.97 -12.01 6.01
CA ASP A 48 -0.35 -12.43 5.53
C ASP A 48 -1.40 -11.30 5.65
N ARG A 49 -1.29 -10.46 6.69
CA ARG A 49 -2.12 -9.25 6.84
C ARG A 49 -1.77 -8.20 5.79
N PHE A 50 -0.49 -8.02 5.48
CA PHE A 50 -0.03 -7.15 4.40
C PHE A 50 -0.59 -7.61 3.05
N LYS A 51 -0.45 -8.90 2.72
CA LYS A 51 -0.93 -9.48 1.47
C LYS A 51 -2.44 -9.26 1.28
N ARG A 52 -3.24 -9.62 2.29
CA ARG A 52 -4.69 -9.39 2.24
C ARG A 52 -5.04 -7.92 2.13
N GLY A 53 -4.43 -7.06 2.95
CA GLY A 53 -4.73 -5.63 2.92
C GLY A 53 -4.41 -4.98 1.59
N LEU A 54 -3.37 -5.43 0.88
CA LEU A 54 -3.07 -4.91 -0.45
C LEU A 54 -4.08 -5.40 -1.49
N ALA A 55 -4.48 -6.68 -1.43
CA ALA A 55 -5.54 -7.23 -2.28
C ALA A 55 -6.87 -6.50 -2.04
N ASP A 56 -7.24 -6.27 -0.78
CA ASP A 56 -8.46 -5.54 -0.41
C ASP A 56 -8.45 -4.10 -0.98
N LEU A 57 -7.30 -3.42 -0.98
CA LEU A 57 -7.18 -2.09 -1.59
C LEU A 57 -7.32 -2.11 -3.12
N ILE A 58 -6.85 -3.18 -3.78
CA ILE A 58 -7.00 -3.37 -5.22
C ILE A 58 -8.46 -3.66 -5.56
N ASP A 59 -9.08 -4.62 -4.86
CA ASP A 59 -10.46 -5.07 -5.09
C ASP A 59 -11.50 -3.99 -4.75
N ALA A 60 -11.18 -3.07 -3.84
CA ALA A 60 -12.04 -1.93 -3.50
C ALA A 60 -12.12 -0.87 -4.61
N ARG A 61 -11.27 -0.94 -5.64
CA ARG A 61 -11.34 -0.01 -6.77
C ARG A 61 -12.49 -0.35 -7.70
N SER A 62 -13.28 0.67 -8.04
CA SER A 62 -14.33 0.58 -9.04
C SER A 62 -13.80 0.51 -10.47
N GLU A 63 -12.56 0.95 -10.68
CA GLU A 63 -11.83 0.93 -11.94
C GLU A 63 -10.69 -0.08 -11.90
N ASP A 64 -10.30 -0.59 -13.07
CA ASP A 64 -9.28 -1.61 -13.20
C ASP A 64 -7.88 -1.06 -12.84
N VAL A 65 -7.24 -1.64 -11.83
CA VAL A 65 -5.91 -1.24 -11.35
C VAL A 65 -4.84 -1.76 -12.31
N LYS A 66 -4.11 -0.83 -12.93
CA LYS A 66 -3.02 -1.12 -13.87
C LYS A 66 -1.64 -1.03 -13.25
N LEU A 67 -1.52 -0.26 -12.16
CA LEU A 67 -0.27 -0.04 -11.46
C LEU A 67 -0.51 0.04 -9.96
N VAL A 68 0.27 -0.74 -9.21
CA VAL A 68 0.37 -0.62 -7.75
C VAL A 68 1.76 -0.07 -7.43
N VAL A 69 1.80 1.02 -6.66
CA VAL A 69 3.04 1.57 -6.10
C VAL A 69 3.04 1.33 -4.60
N LEU A 70 4.04 0.59 -4.11
CA LEU A 70 4.27 0.40 -2.70
C LEU A 70 5.30 1.43 -2.19
N GLU A 71 4.87 2.36 -1.36
CA GLU A 71 5.74 3.23 -0.57
C GLU A 71 6.39 2.38 0.53
N ALA A 72 7.67 2.06 0.33
CA ALA A 72 8.41 1.11 1.15
C ALA A 72 9.45 1.76 2.07
N SER A 73 9.58 3.09 2.10
CA SER A 73 10.61 3.79 2.89
C SER A 73 10.48 3.53 4.40
N ASN A 74 9.26 3.23 4.86
CA ASN A 74 8.99 2.89 6.26
C ASN A 74 9.02 1.38 6.56
N ILE A 75 9.31 0.54 5.55
CA ILE A 75 9.56 -0.89 5.71
C ILE A 75 11.05 -1.07 5.97
N VAL A 76 11.44 -0.88 7.23
CA VAL A 76 12.87 -0.87 7.63
C VAL A 76 13.56 -2.22 7.53
N GLU A 77 12.80 -3.32 7.53
CA GLU A 77 13.29 -4.70 7.42
C GLU A 77 12.22 -5.59 6.78
N ILE A 78 12.68 -6.60 6.05
CA ILE A 78 11.86 -7.66 5.47
C ILE A 78 12.54 -9.01 5.79
N ASP A 79 11.89 -9.87 6.57
CA ASP A 79 12.40 -11.24 6.80
C ASP A 79 12.14 -12.16 5.60
N TYR A 80 12.75 -13.35 5.59
CA TYR A 80 12.61 -14.29 4.46
C TYR A 80 11.16 -14.67 4.16
N THR A 81 10.35 -14.95 5.19
CA THR A 81 8.96 -15.37 5.03
C THR A 81 8.11 -14.22 4.48
N ALA A 82 8.31 -13.01 5.00
CA ALA A 82 7.71 -11.79 4.49
C ALA A 82 8.11 -11.50 3.04
N ALA A 83 9.37 -11.72 2.67
CA ALA A 83 9.83 -11.57 1.29
C ALA A 83 9.14 -12.56 0.35
N GLN A 84 8.93 -13.82 0.78
CA GLN A 84 8.17 -14.79 -0.02
C GLN A 84 6.72 -14.33 -0.22
N ALA A 85 6.05 -13.87 0.85
CA ALA A 85 4.69 -13.36 0.75
C ALA A 85 4.60 -12.12 -0.17
N LEU A 86 5.57 -11.22 -0.13
CA LEU A 86 5.65 -10.08 -1.03
C LEU A 86 5.83 -10.51 -2.49
N ILE A 87 6.71 -11.48 -2.77
CA ILE A 87 6.90 -12.05 -4.11
C ILE A 87 5.60 -12.68 -4.64
N GLU A 88 4.89 -13.43 -3.80
CA GLU A 88 3.58 -13.99 -4.17
C GLU A 88 2.56 -12.90 -4.49
N THR A 89 2.57 -11.81 -3.72
CA THR A 89 1.68 -10.66 -3.92
C THR A 89 1.96 -9.96 -5.26
N ILE A 90 3.23 -9.84 -5.67
CA ILE A 90 3.63 -9.24 -6.95
C ILE A 90 3.24 -10.13 -8.15
N ARG A 91 3.16 -11.45 -7.95
CA ARG A 91 2.81 -12.41 -9.01
C ARG A 91 1.29 -12.59 -9.19
N HIS A 92 0.49 -11.99 -8.32
CA HIS A 92 -0.96 -11.93 -8.44
C HIS A 92 -1.35 -11.11 -9.67
#